data_AF-A0A7V8ZP71-F1
#
_entry.id   AF-A0A7V8ZP71-F1
#
_cell.length_a   1.000
_cell.length_b   1.000
_cell.length_c   1.000
_cell.angle_alpha   90.00
_cell.angle_beta   90.00
_cell.angle_gamma   90.00
#
_symmetry.space_group_name_H-M   'P 1'
#
loop_
_entity.id
_entity.type
_entity.pdbx_description
1 polymer ?
#
loop_
_entity_poly.entity_id
_entity_poly.type
_entity_poly.pdbx_seq_one_letter_code
_entity_poly.pdbx_strand_id
1 'polypeptide(L)'
;MFQFLAAFACALFAGAALYVNLVEHPARVSCGVTVALAQWAPSYQRATRMQAPLAVIGLICALIAWFEGAGYWWLIGAILLGAVVPFTFLVIMPTNQRLLAPDLDSAEARRLLQKWNALHGVRTALSLVALVIFLGACSHINHAPRFALAGCDARRTARRRAIPCKQRPTTQRARHTKAPTGCPQTGRSLCRGPS
;
A
#
# COMPACT_ATOMS: atom_id res chain seq x y z
N MET A 1 7.10 -1.83 4.63
CA MET A 1 7.78 -2.84 3.77
C MET A 1 6.97 -3.16 2.52
N PHE A 2 5.70 -3.56 2.63
CA PHE A 2 4.87 -3.92 1.47
C PHE A 2 4.67 -2.79 0.44
N GLN A 3 4.56 -1.53 0.89
CA GLN A 3 4.52 -0.36 0.02
C GLN A 3 5.70 -0.31 -0.96
N PHE A 4 6.93 -0.52 -0.44
CA PHE A 4 8.15 -0.53 -1.24
C PHE A 4 8.15 -1.70 -2.23
N LEU A 5 7.82 -2.92 -1.77
CA LEU A 5 7.79 -4.09 -2.64
C LEU A 5 6.76 -3.96 -3.77
N ALA A 6 5.59 -3.39 -3.46
CA ALA A 6 4.55 -3.09 -4.45
C ALA A 6 5.04 -2.09 -5.51
N ALA A 7 5.58 -0.95 -5.07
CA ALA A 7 6.11 0.08 -5.97
C ALA A 7 7.28 -0.46 -6.81
N PHE A 8 8.20 -1.21 -6.20
CA PHE A 8 9.35 -1.80 -6.88
C PHE A 8 8.95 -2.83 -7.93
N ALA A 9 8.08 -3.78 -7.59
CA ALA A 9 7.58 -4.77 -8.54
C ALA A 9 6.80 -4.11 -9.69
N CYS A 10 5.97 -3.10 -9.36
CA CYS A 10 5.25 -2.30 -10.35
C CYS A 10 6.21 -1.54 -11.27
N ALA A 11 7.29 -0.94 -10.74
CA ALA A 11 8.29 -0.23 -11.52
C ALA A 11 9.01 -1.14 -12.51
N LEU A 12 9.45 -2.32 -12.07
CA LEU A 12 10.08 -3.32 -12.95
C LEU A 12 9.11 -3.79 -14.04
N PHE A 13 7.86 -4.05 -13.68
CA PHE A 13 6.83 -4.44 -14.65
C PHE A 13 6.59 -3.32 -15.69
N ALA A 14 6.33 -2.09 -15.23
CA ALA A 14 5.98 -0.97 -16.08
C ALA A 14 7.15 -0.56 -16.98
N GLY A 15 8.38 -0.55 -16.45
CA GLY A 15 9.59 -0.28 -17.21
C GLY A 15 9.83 -1.32 -18.31
N ALA A 16 9.69 -2.61 -18.00
CA ALA A 16 9.80 -3.67 -19.00
C ALA A 16 8.69 -3.57 -20.06
N ALA A 17 7.44 -3.30 -19.66
CA ALA A 17 6.32 -3.13 -20.59
C ALA A 17 6.52 -1.93 -21.52
N LEU A 18 7.02 -0.81 -20.97
CA LEU A 18 7.34 0.41 -21.73
C LEU A 18 8.45 0.15 -22.74
N TYR A 19 9.56 -0.48 -22.32
CA TYR A 19 10.67 -0.83 -23.20
C TYR A 19 10.22 -1.75 -24.34
N VAL A 20 9.46 -2.80 -24.03
CA VAL A 20 8.95 -3.73 -25.05
C VAL A 20 8.07 -3.01 -26.06
N ASN A 21 7.18 -2.12 -25.59
CA ASN A 21 6.18 -1.47 -26.42
C ASN A 21 6.76 -0.38 -27.34
N LEU A 22 7.71 0.42 -26.84
CA LEU A 22 8.26 1.57 -27.55
C LEU A 22 9.60 1.30 -28.24
N VAL A 23 10.37 0.33 -27.75
CA VAL A 23 11.75 0.11 -28.23
C VAL A 23 11.88 -1.26 -28.87
N GLU A 24 11.69 -2.34 -28.10
CA GLU A 24 11.98 -3.70 -28.58
C GLU A 24 11.09 -4.09 -29.75
N HIS A 25 9.77 -3.91 -29.62
CA HIS A 25 8.83 -4.37 -30.64
C HIS A 25 8.88 -3.53 -31.93
N PRO A 26 8.94 -2.18 -31.91
CA PRO A 26 9.15 -1.39 -33.12
C PRO A 26 10.45 -1.74 -33.85
N ALA A 27 11.56 -1.92 -33.13
CA ALA A 27 12.81 -2.35 -33.74
C ALA A 27 12.68 -3.75 -34.35
N ARG A 28 12.07 -4.70 -33.62
CA ARG A 28 11.82 -6.06 -34.09
C ARG A 28 11.05 -6.11 -35.41
N VAL A 29 9.98 -5.34 -35.54
CA VAL A 29 9.16 -5.35 -36.78
C VAL A 29 9.84 -4.65 -37.96
N SER A 30 10.79 -3.73 -37.71
CA SER A 30 11.57 -3.08 -38.79
C SER A 30 12.52 -4.04 -39.52
N CYS A 31 12.91 -5.16 -38.87
CA CYS A 31 13.80 -6.17 -39.45
C CYS A 31 13.09 -7.17 -40.39
N GLY A 32 11.79 -6.96 -40.67
CA GLY A 32 10.97 -7.86 -41.48
C GLY A 32 10.22 -8.91 -40.65
N VAL A 33 9.10 -9.39 -41.20
CA VAL A 33 8.11 -10.22 -40.47
C VAL A 33 8.69 -11.55 -40.00
N THR A 34 9.48 -12.22 -40.85
CA THR A 34 10.09 -13.52 -40.53
C THR A 34 11.03 -13.41 -39.32
N VAL A 35 11.91 -12.42 -39.32
CA VAL A 35 12.83 -12.14 -38.20
C VAL A 35 12.04 -11.73 -36.96
N ALA A 36 11.01 -10.90 -37.15
CA ALA A 36 10.17 -10.43 -36.06
C ALA A 36 9.47 -11.58 -35.33
N LEU A 37 8.88 -12.53 -36.05
CA LEU A 37 8.25 -13.71 -35.45
C LEU A 37 9.26 -14.62 -34.76
N ALA A 38 10.39 -14.90 -35.44
CA ALA A 38 11.43 -15.77 -34.92
C ALA A 38 12.00 -15.27 -33.58
N GLN A 39 12.12 -13.95 -33.41
CA GLN A 39 12.54 -13.34 -32.14
C GLN A 39 11.36 -13.19 -31.16
N TRP A 40 10.16 -12.84 -31.65
CA TRP A 40 8.98 -12.58 -30.80
C TRP A 40 8.61 -13.79 -29.95
N ALA A 41 8.51 -14.98 -30.52
CA ALA A 41 8.03 -16.17 -29.80
C ALA A 41 8.90 -16.53 -28.58
N PRO A 42 10.23 -16.67 -28.71
CA PRO A 42 11.09 -16.96 -27.56
C PRO A 42 11.27 -15.76 -26.61
N SER A 43 11.14 -14.52 -27.09
CA SER A 43 11.12 -13.32 -26.22
C SER A 43 9.84 -13.30 -25.35
N TYR A 44 8.66 -13.50 -25.97
CA TYR A 44 7.35 -13.53 -25.31
C TYR A 44 7.30 -14.53 -24.15
N GLN A 45 7.80 -15.75 -24.34
CA GLN A 45 7.79 -16.77 -23.29
C GLN A 45 8.64 -16.36 -22.08
N ARG A 46 9.81 -15.73 -22.32
CA ARG A 46 10.69 -15.24 -21.25
C ARG A 46 10.10 -14.02 -20.55
N ALA A 47 9.57 -13.07 -21.32
CA ALA A 47 8.89 -11.90 -20.79
C ALA A 47 7.70 -12.28 -19.91
N THR A 48 6.90 -13.28 -20.30
CA THR A 48 5.76 -13.77 -19.51
C THR A 48 6.21 -14.34 -18.16
N ARG A 49 7.29 -15.15 -18.15
CA ARG A 49 7.86 -15.73 -16.91
C ARG A 49 8.39 -14.67 -15.94
N MET A 50 8.82 -13.51 -16.44
CA MET A 50 9.27 -12.40 -15.60
C MET A 50 8.11 -11.48 -15.19
N GLN A 51 7.27 -11.04 -16.12
CA GLN A 51 6.26 -10.02 -15.88
C GLN A 51 5.06 -10.52 -15.08
N ALA A 52 4.61 -11.77 -15.29
CA ALA A 52 3.44 -12.27 -14.57
C ALA A 52 3.65 -12.32 -13.04
N PRO A 53 4.78 -12.85 -12.52
CA PRO A 53 5.07 -12.79 -11.08
C PRO A 53 5.17 -11.35 -10.56
N LEU A 54 5.79 -10.42 -11.30
CA LEU A 54 5.91 -9.03 -10.87
C LEU A 54 4.53 -8.36 -10.69
N ALA A 55 3.60 -8.58 -11.62
CA ALA A 55 2.24 -8.04 -11.50
C ALA A 55 1.50 -8.63 -10.28
N VAL A 56 1.62 -9.94 -10.05
CA VAL A 56 0.96 -10.63 -8.93
C VAL A 56 1.55 -10.21 -7.58
N ILE A 57 2.89 -10.18 -7.46
CA ILE A 57 3.57 -9.73 -6.24
C ILE A 57 3.22 -8.26 -5.95
N GLY A 58 3.27 -7.41 -6.97
CA GLY A 58 2.92 -6.00 -6.83
C GLY A 58 1.48 -5.79 -6.35
N LEU A 59 0.54 -6.52 -6.95
CA LEU A 59 -0.87 -6.54 -6.54
C LEU A 59 -1.04 -6.96 -5.08
N ILE A 60 -0.50 -8.12 -4.70
CA ILE A 60 -0.65 -8.67 -3.34
C ILE A 60 -0.03 -7.71 -2.31
N CYS A 61 1.19 -7.23 -2.56
CA CYS A 61 1.84 -6.28 -1.65
C CYS A 61 1.06 -4.96 -1.53
N ALA A 62 0.48 -4.45 -2.61
CA ALA A 62 -0.32 -3.22 -2.57
C ALA A 62 -1.62 -3.41 -1.78
N LEU A 63 -2.28 -4.57 -1.92
CA LEU A 63 -3.47 -4.92 -1.13
C LEU A 63 -3.13 -5.07 0.36
N ILE A 64 -2.02 -5.72 0.70
CA ILE A 64 -1.55 -5.83 2.09
C ILE A 64 -1.24 -4.43 2.65
N ALA A 65 -0.52 -3.59 1.90
CA ALA A 65 -0.23 -2.23 2.33
C ALA A 65 -1.51 -1.41 2.59
N TRP A 66 -2.49 -1.51 1.71
CA TRP A 66 -3.79 -0.88 1.91
C TRP A 66 -4.49 -1.39 3.17
N PHE A 67 -4.51 -2.71 3.39
CA PHE A 67 -5.09 -3.34 4.58
C PHE A 67 -4.38 -2.91 5.88
N GLU A 68 -3.07 -2.66 5.83
CA GLU A 68 -2.27 -2.11 6.93
C GLU A 68 -2.47 -0.60 7.16
N GLY A 69 -3.30 0.07 6.35
CA GLY A 69 -3.64 1.48 6.53
C GLY A 69 -2.84 2.47 5.68
N ALA A 70 -2.18 2.02 4.60
CA ALA A 70 -1.41 2.88 3.70
C ALA A 70 -2.24 3.91 2.91
N GLY A 71 -3.57 3.81 2.95
CA GLY A 71 -4.52 4.71 2.30
C GLY A 71 -5.12 4.15 1.01
N TYR A 72 -6.26 4.71 0.57
CA TYR A 72 -7.05 4.17 -0.53
C TYR A 72 -6.35 4.22 -1.90
N TRP A 73 -5.36 5.11 -2.08
CA TRP A 73 -4.55 5.16 -3.31
C TRP A 73 -3.80 3.86 -3.59
N TRP A 74 -3.39 3.12 -2.54
CA TRP A 74 -2.79 1.80 -2.70
C TRP A 74 -3.76 0.78 -3.26
N LEU A 75 -5.04 0.84 -2.87
CA LEU A 75 -6.09 -0.01 -3.44
C LEU A 75 -6.33 0.33 -4.93
N ILE A 76 -6.40 1.62 -5.27
CA ILE A 76 -6.58 2.05 -6.67
C ILE A 76 -5.41 1.56 -7.54
N GLY A 77 -4.17 1.77 -7.09
CA GLY A 77 -2.98 1.27 -7.79
C GLY A 77 -2.98 -0.26 -7.90
N ALA A 78 -3.39 -0.96 -6.84
CA ALA A 78 -3.54 -2.42 -6.84
C ALA A 78 -4.54 -2.89 -7.90
N ILE A 79 -5.71 -2.26 -7.98
CA ILE A 79 -6.74 -2.58 -8.99
C ILE A 79 -6.20 -2.36 -10.40
N LEU A 80 -5.51 -1.24 -10.66
CA LEU A 80 -4.95 -0.95 -11.99
C LEU A 80 -3.87 -1.95 -12.41
N LEU A 81 -2.90 -2.25 -11.52
CA LEU A 81 -1.87 -3.26 -11.79
C LEU A 81 -2.48 -4.65 -11.93
N GLY A 82 -3.44 -4.99 -11.07
CA GLY A 82 -4.16 -6.25 -11.10
C GLY A 82 -4.96 -6.44 -12.38
N ALA A 83 -5.61 -5.38 -12.89
CA ALA A 83 -6.41 -5.39 -14.12
C ALA A 83 -5.61 -5.77 -15.37
N VAL A 84 -4.28 -5.61 -15.34
CA VAL A 84 -3.40 -6.08 -16.41
C VAL A 84 -3.51 -7.59 -16.62
N VAL A 85 -3.72 -8.38 -15.55
CA VAL A 85 -3.81 -9.84 -15.62
C VAL A 85 -5.06 -10.32 -16.41
N PRO A 86 -6.31 -9.98 -16.01
CA PRO A 86 -7.49 -10.39 -16.76
C PRO A 86 -7.51 -9.77 -18.16
N PHE A 87 -7.02 -8.53 -18.33
CA PHE A 87 -6.88 -7.95 -19.68
C PHE A 87 -5.96 -8.78 -20.57
N THR A 88 -4.84 -9.28 -20.02
CA THR A 88 -3.91 -10.13 -20.77
C THR A 88 -4.57 -11.44 -21.20
N PHE A 89 -5.24 -12.13 -20.28
CA PHE A 89 -5.86 -13.42 -20.59
C PHE A 89 -7.06 -13.31 -21.54
N LEU A 90 -7.90 -12.28 -21.39
CA LEU A 90 -9.14 -12.15 -22.16
C LEU A 90 -8.91 -11.49 -23.52
N VAL A 91 -8.03 -10.49 -23.60
CA VAL A 91 -7.90 -9.63 -24.79
C VAL A 91 -6.65 -9.94 -25.60
N ILE A 92 -5.51 -10.17 -24.93
CA ILE A 92 -4.22 -10.36 -25.60
C ILE A 92 -3.98 -11.83 -25.96
N MET A 93 -4.34 -12.77 -25.09
CA MET A 93 -4.04 -14.19 -25.28
C MET A 93 -4.52 -14.76 -26.63
N PRO A 94 -5.71 -14.40 -27.17
CA PRO A 94 -6.12 -14.87 -28.50
C PRO A 94 -5.16 -14.43 -29.61
N THR A 95 -4.61 -13.21 -29.49
CA THR A 95 -3.60 -12.70 -30.43
C THR A 95 -2.29 -13.46 -30.30
N ASN A 96 -1.85 -13.78 -29.07
CA ASN A 96 -0.65 -14.59 -28.82
C ASN A 96 -0.80 -16.00 -29.40
N GLN A 97 -1.95 -16.64 -29.22
CA GLN A 97 -2.21 -17.99 -29.72
C GLN A 97 -2.15 -18.03 -31.25
N ARG A 98 -2.75 -17.05 -31.94
CA ARG A 98 -2.68 -16.98 -33.41
C ARG A 98 -1.27 -16.67 -33.90
N LEU A 99 -0.51 -15.82 -33.20
CA LEU A 99 0.90 -15.54 -33.52
C LEU A 99 1.83 -16.76 -33.35
N LEU A 100 1.42 -17.75 -32.53
CA LEU A 100 2.15 -19.00 -32.31
C LEU A 100 1.70 -20.13 -33.26
N ALA A 101 0.67 -19.91 -34.07
CA ALA A 101 0.14 -20.93 -34.95
C ALA A 101 1.10 -21.23 -36.11
N PRO A 102 1.30 -22.51 -36.49
CA PRO A 102 2.27 -22.91 -37.51
C PRO A 102 1.86 -22.52 -38.93
N ASP A 103 0.57 -22.28 -39.17
CA ASP A 103 -0.06 -21.95 -40.46
C ASP A 103 -0.15 -20.45 -40.74
N LEU A 104 0.52 -19.61 -39.94
CA LEU A 104 0.39 -18.16 -40.00
C LEU A 104 1.09 -17.57 -41.23
N ASP A 105 0.32 -16.89 -42.09
CA ASP A 105 0.88 -16.17 -43.24
C ASP A 105 1.55 -14.85 -42.84
N SER A 106 2.41 -14.33 -43.72
CA SER A 106 3.23 -13.13 -43.46
C SER A 106 2.40 -11.85 -43.30
N ALA A 107 1.30 -11.69 -44.05
CA ALA A 107 0.46 -10.51 -43.99
C ALA A 107 -0.35 -10.48 -42.69
N GLU A 108 -0.92 -11.63 -42.31
CA GLU A 108 -1.62 -11.82 -41.05
C GLU A 108 -0.65 -11.63 -39.87
N ALA A 109 0.54 -12.23 -39.92
CA ALA A 109 1.57 -12.04 -38.91
C ALA A 109 1.92 -10.57 -38.67
N ARG A 110 2.14 -9.79 -39.74
CA ARG A 110 2.42 -8.35 -39.62
C ARG A 110 1.29 -7.62 -38.90
N ARG A 111 0.04 -7.87 -39.31
CA ARG A 111 -1.15 -7.25 -38.70
C ARG A 111 -1.29 -7.64 -37.24
N LEU A 112 -1.08 -8.91 -36.90
CA LEU A 112 -1.19 -9.40 -35.52
C LEU A 112 -0.06 -8.88 -34.64
N LEU A 113 1.17 -8.75 -35.13
CA LEU A 113 2.27 -8.13 -34.40
C LEU A 113 1.98 -6.65 -34.11
N GLN A 114 1.39 -5.91 -35.04
CA GLN A 114 0.96 -4.53 -34.80
C GLN A 114 -0.16 -4.45 -33.76
N LYS A 115 -1.20 -5.29 -33.91
CA LYS A 115 -2.29 -5.41 -32.93
C LYS A 115 -1.76 -5.77 -31.54
N TRP A 116 -0.85 -6.73 -31.48
CA TRP A 116 -0.20 -7.17 -30.25
C TRP A 116 0.47 -6.00 -29.54
N ASN A 117 1.21 -5.16 -30.27
CA ASN A 117 1.85 -3.98 -29.68
C ASN A 117 0.83 -2.96 -29.18
N ALA A 118 -0.21 -2.67 -29.97
CA ALA A 118 -1.26 -1.73 -29.56
C ALA A 118 -1.97 -2.18 -28.27
N LEU A 119 -2.30 -3.48 -28.18
CA LEU A 119 -2.90 -4.04 -26.96
C LEU A 119 -1.93 -4.00 -25.78
N HIS A 120 -0.64 -4.25 -25.99
CA HIS A 120 0.37 -4.11 -24.94
C HIS A 120 0.55 -2.67 -24.48
N GLY A 121 0.29 -1.68 -25.33
CA GLY A 121 0.23 -0.27 -24.95
C GLY A 121 -0.77 0.01 -23.83
N VAL A 122 -1.91 -0.70 -23.81
CA VAL A 122 -2.89 -0.60 -22.71
C VAL A 122 -2.29 -1.12 -21.40
N ARG A 123 -1.59 -2.27 -21.43
CA ARG A 123 -0.90 -2.82 -20.25
C ARG A 123 0.16 -1.85 -19.73
N THR A 124 0.92 -1.25 -20.63
CA THR A 124 1.93 -0.23 -20.31
C THR A 124 1.28 0.98 -19.66
N ALA A 125 0.21 1.53 -20.22
CA ALA A 125 -0.49 2.68 -19.66
C ALA A 125 -1.05 2.38 -18.25
N LEU A 126 -1.77 1.28 -18.07
CA LEU A 126 -2.33 0.88 -16.78
C LEU A 126 -1.24 0.74 -15.70
N SER A 127 -0.13 0.09 -16.04
CA SER A 127 0.98 -0.11 -15.10
C SER A 127 1.78 1.17 -14.81
N LEU A 128 1.95 2.06 -15.77
CA LEU A 128 2.57 3.38 -15.54
C LEU A 128 1.69 4.26 -14.64
N VAL A 129 0.38 4.29 -14.87
CA VAL A 129 -0.55 5.03 -14.00
C VAL A 129 -0.54 4.44 -12.58
N ALA A 130 -0.56 3.12 -12.44
CA ALA A 130 -0.41 2.46 -11.14
C ALA A 130 0.91 2.83 -10.45
N LEU A 131 2.02 2.86 -11.19
CA LEU A 131 3.32 3.26 -10.67
C LEU A 131 3.33 4.72 -10.19
N VAL A 132 2.79 5.65 -10.98
CA VAL A 132 2.68 7.06 -10.57
C VAL A 132 1.86 7.20 -9.29
N ILE A 133 0.76 6.45 -9.18
CA ILE A 133 -0.06 6.43 -7.96
C ILE A 133 0.73 5.90 -6.76
N PHE A 134 1.46 4.78 -6.90
CA PHE A 134 2.28 4.25 -5.80
C PHE A 134 3.38 5.21 -5.37
N LEU A 135 4.08 5.84 -6.32
CA LEU A 135 5.13 6.81 -6.02
C LEU A 135 4.56 8.08 -5.36
N GLY A 136 3.41 8.57 -5.82
CA GLY A 136 2.70 9.71 -5.21
C GLY A 136 2.17 9.37 -3.81
N ALA A 137 1.60 8.18 -3.62
CA ALA A 137 1.13 7.74 -2.31
C ALA A 137 2.28 7.59 -1.30
N CYS A 138 3.46 7.19 -1.76
CA CYS A 138 4.68 7.19 -0.94
C CYS A 138 5.14 8.61 -0.55
N SER A 139 5.03 9.61 -1.44
CA SER A 139 5.49 10.97 -1.17
C SER A 139 4.51 11.80 -0.32
N HIS A 140 3.22 11.49 -0.36
CA HIS A 140 2.18 12.16 0.44
C HIS A 140 2.13 11.74 1.93
N ILE A 141 3.01 10.84 2.38
CA ILE A 141 3.14 10.45 3.80
C ILE A 141 3.50 11.62 4.72
N ASN A 142 3.90 12.79 4.19
CA ASN A 142 4.17 13.99 5.00
C ASN A 142 2.92 14.80 5.40
N HIS A 143 1.71 14.51 4.88
CA HIS A 143 0.48 15.20 5.27
C HIS A 143 -0.67 14.20 5.49
N ALA A 144 -0.89 13.82 6.75
CA ALA A 144 -1.87 12.82 7.19
C ALA A 144 -3.33 13.12 6.74
N PRO A 145 -4.24 12.12 6.81
CA PRO A 145 -4.90 11.87 8.09
C PRO A 145 -4.91 10.38 8.45
N ARG A 146 -4.54 10.10 9.70
CA ARG A 146 -4.90 8.87 10.38
C ARG A 146 -6.43 8.78 10.32
N PHE A 147 -6.98 7.79 9.63
CA PHE A 147 -8.35 7.35 9.92
C PHE A 147 -8.33 6.90 11.37
N ALA A 148 -8.70 7.83 12.25
CA ALA A 148 -8.99 7.55 13.63
C ALA A 148 -10.04 6.46 13.63
N LEU A 149 -9.63 5.26 14.06
CA LEU A 149 -10.54 4.25 14.54
C LEU A 149 -11.26 4.87 15.75
N ALA A 150 -12.36 5.56 15.46
CA ALA A 150 -13.47 5.76 16.36
C ALA A 150 -13.93 4.37 16.80
N GLY A 151 -13.34 3.86 17.88
CA GLY A 151 -13.61 2.50 18.36
C GLY A 151 -13.01 2.14 19.72
N CYS A 152 -12.12 2.95 20.29
CA CYS A 152 -11.51 2.64 21.59
C CYS A 152 -11.50 3.80 22.60
N ASP A 153 -12.53 4.65 22.58
CA ASP A 153 -12.79 5.61 23.68
C ASP A 153 -14.20 5.50 24.27
N ALA A 154 -14.80 4.30 24.21
CA ALA A 154 -16.05 3.99 24.92
C ALA A 154 -15.81 3.52 26.38
N ARG A 155 -14.55 3.38 26.82
CA ARG A 155 -14.20 2.87 28.15
C ARG A 155 -13.83 3.94 29.19
N ARG A 156 -13.69 5.21 28.81
CA ARG A 156 -13.32 6.29 29.75
C ARG A 156 -14.51 7.05 30.36
N THR A 157 -15.71 6.93 29.80
CA THR A 157 -16.92 7.62 30.26
C THR A 157 -17.79 6.82 31.25
N ALA A 158 -17.52 5.52 31.44
CA ALA A 158 -18.29 4.67 32.37
C ALA A 158 -17.83 4.73 33.84
N ARG A 159 -16.69 5.35 34.16
CA ARG A 159 -16.10 5.31 35.53
C ARG A 159 -16.29 6.58 36.37
N ARG A 160 -17.10 7.56 35.92
CA ARG A 160 -17.32 8.85 36.61
C ARG A 160 -18.75 9.11 37.11
N ARG A 161 -19.63 8.10 37.15
CA ARG A 161 -20.97 8.22 37.76
C ARG A 161 -21.19 7.16 38.84
N ALA A 162 -20.55 7.37 39.99
CA ALA A 162 -20.97 6.75 41.25
C ALA A 162 -20.61 7.69 42.40
N ILE A 163 -21.43 8.72 42.59
CA ILE A 163 -21.53 9.44 43.86
C ILE A 163 -22.98 9.28 44.31
N PRO A 164 -23.27 8.42 45.32
CA PRO A 164 -24.52 8.51 46.04
C PRO A 164 -24.34 9.47 47.23
N CYS A 165 -25.13 10.54 47.21
CA CYS A 165 -25.33 11.47 48.31
C CYS A 165 -26.35 10.88 49.32
N LYS A 166 -26.20 11.31 50.60
CA LYS A 166 -27.03 11.08 51.80
C LYS A 166 -26.66 9.80 52.59
N GLN A 167 -26.45 9.83 53.90
CA GLN A 167 -27.28 10.44 54.95
C GLN A 167 -26.47 10.78 56.24
N ARG A 168 -26.88 11.84 56.96
CA ARG A 168 -26.75 12.06 58.44
C ARG A 168 -28.16 12.49 58.92
N PRO A 169 -28.57 12.41 60.21
CA PRO A 169 -27.82 12.39 61.48
C PRO A 169 -28.26 11.21 62.42
N THR A 170 -27.78 10.97 63.65
CA THR A 170 -28.06 11.68 64.92
C THR A 170 -27.37 10.99 66.13
N THR A 171 -27.11 11.76 67.21
CA THR A 171 -26.85 11.39 68.63
C THR A 171 -25.56 10.59 68.97
N GLN A 172 -24.73 10.93 69.98
CA GLN A 172 -25.05 11.22 71.38
C GLN A 172 -23.84 11.85 72.14
N ARG A 173 -24.15 12.75 73.10
CA ARG A 173 -23.40 13.28 74.29
C ARG A 173 -22.24 12.39 74.79
N ALA A 174 -21.14 12.90 75.37
CA ALA A 174 -21.09 13.71 76.61
C ALA A 174 -19.72 14.41 76.85
N ARG A 175 -19.71 15.26 77.90
CA ARG A 175 -18.74 16.31 78.29
C ARG A 175 -17.55 15.81 79.13
N HIS A 176 -16.67 16.78 79.48
CA HIS A 176 -15.65 16.87 80.54
C HIS A 176 -14.20 16.74 80.03
N THR A 177 -13.20 17.58 80.34
CA THR A 177 -13.04 18.78 81.19
C THR A 177 -11.65 19.41 80.91
N LYS A 178 -11.57 20.75 80.99
CA LYS A 178 -10.46 21.65 81.39
C LYS A 178 -8.96 21.28 81.17
N ALA A 179 -8.26 22.22 80.51
CA ALA A 179 -6.82 22.56 80.56
C ALA A 179 -6.39 23.06 81.97
N PRO A 180 -5.14 23.55 82.28
CA PRO A 180 -3.98 23.95 81.44
C PRO A 180 -2.63 23.36 81.95
N THR A 181 -1.45 23.54 81.35
CA THR A 181 -0.53 24.71 81.43
C THR A 181 0.83 24.33 80.82
N GLY A 182 1.54 25.28 80.22
CA GLY A 182 3.02 25.23 80.15
C GLY A 182 3.67 25.39 78.75
N CYS A 183 4.00 26.64 78.40
CA CYS A 183 5.17 27.01 77.60
C CYS A 183 6.15 27.67 78.62
N PRO A 184 7.50 27.76 78.44
CA PRO A 184 8.13 28.25 77.21
C PRO A 184 9.57 27.77 76.87
N GLN A 185 9.97 28.00 75.61
CA GLN A 185 11.35 28.20 75.09
C GLN A 185 12.37 27.04 75.26
N THR A 186 13.26 26.70 74.32
CA THR A 186 14.38 27.46 73.72
C THR A 186 15.05 26.54 72.69
N GLY A 187 15.70 27.08 71.64
CA GLY A 187 16.77 26.33 70.96
C GLY A 187 16.93 26.58 69.46
N ARG A 188 17.59 27.69 69.10
CA ARG A 188 18.28 27.86 67.82
C ARG A 188 19.63 27.14 67.86
N SER A 189 19.95 26.33 66.86
CA SER A 189 21.30 26.17 66.28
C SER A 189 21.17 25.40 64.94
N LEU A 190 21.36 26.03 63.77
CA LEU A 190 22.60 26.38 63.07
C LEU A 190 23.42 25.18 62.54
N CYS A 191 23.74 25.27 61.24
CA CYS A 191 24.87 24.65 60.51
C CYS A 191 24.69 23.15 60.15
N ARG A 192 25.05 22.62 58.97
CA ARG A 192 25.77 23.07 57.76
C ARG A 192 25.48 22.01 56.66
N GLY A 193 25.63 22.40 55.37
CA GLY A 193 25.56 21.48 54.22
C GLY A 193 26.87 20.67 54.00
N PRO A 194 27.30 20.48 52.75
CA PRO A 194 27.02 19.29 51.94
C PRO A 194 28.30 18.50 51.60
N SER A 195 28.13 17.26 51.12
CA SER A 195 29.07 16.54 50.22
C SER A 195 28.29 15.47 49.47
#